data_AF-A0A4R2KHQ3-F1
#
_entry.id   AF-A0A4R2KHQ3-F1
#
_cell.length_a   1.000
_cell.length_b   1.000
_cell.length_c   1.000
_cell.angle_alpha   90.00
_cell.angle_beta   90.00
_cell.angle_gamma   90.00
#
_symmetry.space_group_name_H-M   'P 1'
#
loop_
_entity.id
_entity.type
_entity.pdbx_description
1 polymer ?
#
loop_
_entity_poly.entity_id
_entity_poly.type
_entity_poly.pdbx_seq_one_letter_code
_entity_poly.pdbx_strand_id
1 'polypeptide(L)'
;MLNNIVEGIVKKNSNNPFSKKLEGLKIVASLDYWENKSFIVYGTNENKESQPEFLKLTQAIYEFNKEDMGLESLETFRKDWKDGLIDGHYVIPKEDLEITEILVRRGKDGNIDKGRNRST
;
A
#
# COMPACT_ATOMS: atom_id res chain seq x y z
N MET A 1 1.12 -15.87 1.59
CA MET A 1 -0.30 -15.76 1.97
C MET A 1 -0.47 -14.40 2.63
N LEU A 2 -1.22 -13.45 2.05
CA LEU A 2 -1.36 -12.11 2.62
C LEU A 2 -2.18 -12.19 3.91
N ASN A 3 -1.52 -11.93 5.05
CA ASN A 3 -2.17 -11.88 6.35
C ASN A 3 -2.46 -10.41 6.67
N ASN A 4 -3.63 -10.14 7.26
CA ASN A 4 -4.02 -8.83 7.81
C ASN A 4 -3.95 -7.69 6.79
N ILE A 5 -4.94 -7.66 5.90
CA ILE A 5 -5.14 -6.48 5.04
C ILE A 5 -5.71 -5.38 5.93
N VAL A 6 -5.03 -4.25 5.95
CA VAL A 6 -5.40 -3.06 6.70
C VAL A 6 -5.55 -1.87 5.78
N GLU A 7 -6.36 -0.92 6.21
CA GLU A 7 -6.36 0.42 5.71
C GLU A 7 -5.62 1.30 6.73
N GLY A 8 -4.81 2.23 6.24
CA GLY A 8 -4.10 3.18 7.09
C GLY A 8 -3.70 4.44 6.36
N ILE A 9 -3.18 5.40 7.12
CA ILE A 9 -2.67 6.67 6.63
C ILE A 9 -1.16 6.71 6.87
N VAL A 10 -0.38 7.12 5.86
CA VAL A 10 1.06 7.30 6.04
C VAL A 10 1.30 8.52 6.93
N LYS A 11 1.96 8.31 8.07
CA LYS A 11 2.22 9.32 9.09
C LYS A 11 3.07 10.46 8.54
N LYS A 12 2.86 11.65 9.09
CA LYS A 12 3.72 12.81 8.82
C LYS A 12 5.03 12.69 9.59
N ASN A 13 6.10 13.24 9.03
CA ASN A 13 7.46 13.23 9.58
C ASN A 13 8.10 11.83 9.61
N SER A 14 7.85 11.00 8.60
CA SER A 14 8.60 9.74 8.47
C SER A 14 10.09 10.04 8.27
N ASN A 15 10.98 9.20 8.79
CA ASN A 15 12.41 9.28 8.46
C ASN A 15 12.77 8.53 7.16
N ASN A 16 11.87 7.69 6.64
CA ASN A 16 12.06 6.92 5.42
C ASN A 16 11.77 7.79 4.17
N PRO A 17 12.70 7.91 3.20
CA PRO A 17 12.50 8.74 2.02
C PRO A 17 11.30 8.35 1.15
N PHE A 18 10.98 7.05 1.06
CA PHE A 18 9.82 6.56 0.33
C PHE A 18 8.51 6.93 1.05
N SER A 19 8.41 6.65 2.35
CA SER A 19 7.25 7.04 3.17
C SER A 19 7.02 8.55 3.18
N LYS A 20 8.08 9.38 3.20
CA LYS A 20 7.99 10.84 3.11
C LYS A 20 7.23 11.31 1.85
N LYS A 21 7.40 10.62 0.72
CA LYS A 21 6.65 10.94 -0.51
C LYS A 21 5.17 10.62 -0.41
N LEU A 22 4.79 9.75 0.52
CA LEU A 22 3.44 9.23 0.68
C LEU A 22 2.69 9.84 1.87
N GLU A 23 3.31 10.74 2.66
CA GLU A 23 2.68 11.32 3.85
C GLU A 23 1.28 11.86 3.58
N GLY A 24 0.35 11.52 4.49
CA GLY A 24 -1.06 11.87 4.42
C GLY A 24 -1.89 11.04 3.43
N LEU A 25 -1.29 10.14 2.65
CA LEU A 25 -2.05 9.25 1.77
C LEU A 25 -2.68 8.11 2.56
N LYS A 26 -3.94 7.83 2.21
CA LYS A 26 -4.63 6.62 2.63
C LYS A 26 -4.23 5.46 1.72
N ILE A 27 -3.78 4.37 2.31
CA ILE A 27 -3.34 3.16 1.60
C ILE A 27 -4.01 1.93 2.18
N VAL A 28 -4.17 0.91 1.33
CA VAL A 28 -4.48 -0.45 1.74
C VAL A 28 -3.19 -1.25 1.71
N ALA A 29 -2.84 -1.86 2.83
CA ALA A 29 -1.61 -2.63 2.95
C ALA A 29 -1.85 -4.02 3.57
N SER A 30 -1.04 -5.01 3.21
CA SER A 30 -0.97 -6.28 3.94
C SER A 30 0.13 -6.20 4.97
N LEU A 31 -0.18 -6.49 6.23
CA LEU A 31 0.82 -6.55 7.30
C LEU A 31 1.39 -7.96 7.39
N ASP A 32 2.64 -8.14 6.96
CA ASP A 32 3.32 -9.40 7.24
C ASP A 32 4.00 -9.34 8.62
N TYR A 33 3.56 -10.22 9.51
CA TYR A 33 4.04 -10.28 10.91
C TYR A 33 5.51 -10.69 11.01
N TRP A 34 6.08 -11.29 9.97
CA TRP A 34 7.43 -11.85 10.01
C TRP A 34 8.55 -10.84 9.70
N GLU A 35 8.26 -9.73 8.99
CA GLU A 35 9.30 -8.79 8.54
C GLU A 35 9.16 -7.33 9.03
N ASN A 36 8.14 -6.98 9.84
CA ASN A 36 7.82 -5.57 10.18
C ASN A 36 7.54 -4.67 8.96
N LYS A 37 7.20 -5.26 7.81
CA LYS A 37 6.96 -4.59 6.53
C LYS A 37 5.47 -4.63 6.17
N SER A 38 4.95 -3.50 5.69
CA SER A 38 3.58 -3.40 5.17
C SER A 38 3.62 -3.34 3.66
N PHE A 39 3.01 -4.30 2.97
CA PHE A 39 2.94 -4.32 1.51
C PHE A 39 1.80 -3.46 1.02
N ILE A 40 2.05 -2.46 0.18
CA ILE A 40 0.98 -1.68 -0.45
C ILE A 40 0.25 -2.59 -1.43
N VAL A 41 -1.01 -2.88 -1.12
CA VAL A 41 -1.89 -3.72 -1.95
C VAL A 41 -2.74 -2.83 -2.86
N TYR A 42 -3.15 -1.65 -2.40
CA TYR A 42 -4.03 -0.76 -3.17
C TYR A 42 -3.99 0.70 -2.71
N GLY A 43 -3.95 1.63 -3.66
CA GLY A 43 -4.20 3.05 -3.42
C GLY A 43 -5.65 3.42 -3.70
N THR A 44 -6.50 3.31 -2.67
CA THR A 44 -7.89 3.82 -2.58
C THR A 44 -8.98 3.13 -3.44
N ASN A 45 -10.20 3.09 -2.87
CA ASN A 45 -11.38 2.33 -3.32
C ASN A 45 -12.02 2.81 -4.64
N GLU A 46 -11.48 3.84 -5.27
CA GLU A 46 -11.97 4.36 -6.54
C GLU A 46 -10.79 4.48 -7.48
N ASN A 47 -10.55 3.41 -8.24
CA ASN A 47 -9.48 3.26 -9.22
C ASN A 47 -9.67 4.21 -10.43
N LYS A 48 -9.82 5.51 -10.18
CA LYS A 48 -9.89 6.57 -11.19
C LYS A 48 -8.48 7.11 -11.32
N GLU A 49 -7.87 6.87 -12.47
CA GLU A 49 -6.51 7.29 -12.81
C GLU A 49 -6.25 8.79 -12.61
N SER A 50 -7.31 9.60 -12.52
CA SER A 50 -7.26 11.03 -12.27
C SER A 50 -7.27 11.44 -10.79
N GLN A 51 -7.45 10.51 -9.84
CA GLN A 51 -7.40 10.86 -8.41
C GLN A 51 -5.98 11.30 -8.03
N PRO A 52 -5.80 12.48 -7.40
CA PRO A 52 -4.48 12.95 -6.96
C PRO A 52 -3.71 11.93 -6.12
N GLU A 53 -4.40 11.14 -5.30
CA GLU A 53 -3.86 10.10 -4.45
C GLU A 53 -3.27 8.94 -5.25
N PHE A 54 -3.99 8.45 -6.27
CA PHE A 54 -3.51 7.42 -7.19
C PHE A 54 -2.29 7.92 -7.98
N LEU A 55 -2.36 9.16 -8.50
CA LEU A 55 -1.25 9.77 -9.23
C LEU A 55 -0.02 9.92 -8.36
N LYS A 56 -0.18 10.37 -7.11
CA LYS A 56 0.91 10.54 -6.13
C LYS A 56 1.51 9.20 -5.72
N LEU A 57 0.69 8.19 -5.45
CA LEU A 57 1.15 6.84 -5.11
C LEU A 57 1.96 6.22 -6.25
N THR A 58 1.39 6.19 -7.46
CA THR A 58 2.04 5.58 -8.62
C THR A 58 3.32 6.31 -9.01
N GLN A 59 3.37 7.64 -8.90
CA GLN A 59 4.60 8.42 -9.09
C GLN A 59 5.69 8.02 -8.10
N ALA A 60 5.36 7.99 -6.80
CA ALA A 60 6.34 7.70 -5.75
C ALA A 60 6.89 6.27 -5.90
N ILE A 61 6.04 5.31 -6.24
CA ILE A 61 6.45 3.93 -6.51
C ILE A 61 7.35 3.85 -7.73
N TYR A 62 6.94 4.43 -8.86
CA TYR A 62 7.73 4.44 -10.08
C TYR A 62 9.11 5.04 -9.82
N GLU A 63 9.19 6.24 -9.24
CA GLU A 63 10.47 6.90 -8.99
C GLU A 63 11.40 6.11 -8.09
N PHE A 64 10.85 5.38 -7.11
CA PHE A 64 11.65 4.62 -6.17
C PHE A 64 12.14 3.28 -6.75
N ASN A 65 11.45 2.72 -7.74
CA ASN A 65 11.73 1.37 -8.25
C ASN A 65 12.10 1.33 -9.74
N LYS A 66 12.02 2.44 -10.49
CA LYS A 66 12.21 2.42 -11.95
C LYS A 66 13.56 1.85 -12.40
N GLU A 67 14.62 2.09 -11.64
CA GLU A 67 15.96 1.57 -11.94
C GLU A 67 16.04 0.07 -11.63
N ASP A 68 15.58 -0.33 -10.43
CA ASP A 68 15.64 -1.72 -9.96
C ASP A 68 14.71 -2.66 -10.73
N MET A 69 13.54 -2.17 -11.15
CA MET A 69 12.52 -2.93 -11.87
C MET A 69 12.59 -2.74 -13.39
N GLY A 70 13.52 -1.91 -13.90
CA GLY A 70 13.64 -1.63 -15.33
C GLY A 70 12.39 -0.99 -15.93
N LEU A 71 11.68 -0.14 -15.18
CA LEU A 71 10.45 0.50 -15.64
C LEU A 71 10.78 1.62 -16.63
N GLU A 72 10.28 1.50 -17.85
CA GLU A 72 10.63 2.40 -18.96
C GLU A 72 10.01 3.79 -18.84
N SER A 73 8.76 3.86 -18.37
CA SER A 73 8.03 5.12 -18.22
C SER A 73 6.95 5.02 -17.15
N LEU A 74 6.59 6.17 -16.57
CA LEU A 74 5.48 6.26 -15.62
C LEU A 74 4.13 5.91 -16.26
N GLU A 75 3.95 6.25 -17.54
CA GLU A 75 2.71 5.96 -18.27
C GLU A 75 2.54 4.46 -18.48
N THR A 76 3.60 3.79 -18.93
CA THR A 76 3.65 2.32 -19.05
C THR A 76 3.42 1.67 -17.69
N PHE A 77 4.11 2.15 -16.64
CA PHE A 77 3.94 1.65 -15.28
C PHE A 77 2.48 1.73 -14.79
N ARG A 78 1.80 2.87 -14.98
CA ARG A 78 0.40 3.03 -14.57
C ARG A 78 -0.54 2.09 -15.32
N LYS A 79 -0.30 1.90 -16.61
CA LYS A 79 -1.06 0.96 -17.45
C LYS A 79 -0.87 -0.48 -16.96
N ASP A 80 0.37 -0.92 -16.81
CA ASP A 80 0.69 -2.28 -16.39
C ASP A 80 0.22 -2.57 -14.96
N TRP A 81 0.31 -1.58 -14.06
CA TRP A 81 -0.25 -1.68 -12.70
C TRP A 81 -1.75 -1.95 -12.72
N LYS A 82 -2.48 -1.18 -13.54
CA LYS A 82 -3.93 -1.30 -13.69
C LYS A 82 -4.32 -2.66 -14.26
N ASP A 83 -3.57 -3.12 -15.24
CA ASP A 83 -3.79 -4.41 -15.90
C ASP A 83 -3.34 -5.59 -15.02
N GLY A 84 -2.77 -5.30 -13.84
CA GLY A 84 -2.28 -6.32 -12.89
C GLY A 84 -1.04 -7.05 -13.40
N LEU A 85 -0.32 -6.45 -14.35
CA LEU A 85 0.87 -7.01 -14.98
C LEU A 85 2.15 -6.73 -14.19
N ILE A 86 2.12 -5.74 -13.29
CA ILE A 86 3.21 -5.46 -12.37
C ILE A 86 3.05 -6.35 -11.14
N ASP A 87 3.89 -7.37 -11.07
CA ASP A 87 4.12 -8.10 -9.82
C ASP A 87 5.22 -7.38 -9.03
N GLY A 88 4.82 -6.74 -7.94
CA GLY A 88 5.70 -5.89 -7.14
C GLY A 88 5.18 -5.74 -5.72
N HIS A 89 6.07 -5.96 -4.75
CA HIS A 89 5.78 -5.82 -3.33
C HIS A 89 6.36 -4.50 -2.83
N TYR A 90 5.57 -3.44 -2.83
CA TYR A 90 6.01 -2.12 -2.35
C TYR A 90 5.85 -2.04 -0.84
N VAL A 91 6.90 -1.65 -0.14
CA VAL A 91 6.94 -1.74 1.32
C VAL A 91 6.97 -0.37 1.97
N ILE A 92 6.10 -0.18 2.96
CA ILE A 92 6.18 0.92 3.92
C ILE A 92 6.52 0.35 5.31
N PRO A 93 7.48 0.94 6.05
CA PRO A 93 7.75 0.57 7.43
C PRO A 93 6.48 0.67 8.27
N LYS A 94 6.21 -0.34 9.10
CA LYS A 94 5.00 -0.35 9.92
C LYS A 94 4.90 0.87 10.83
N GLU A 95 6.02 1.37 11.36
CA GLU A 95 6.03 2.57 12.19
C GLU A 95 5.57 3.83 11.45
N ASP A 96 5.68 3.87 10.12
CA ASP A 96 5.24 4.98 9.27
C ASP A 96 3.77 4.88 8.87
N LEU A 97 3.09 3.78 9.21
CA LEU A 97 1.69 3.55 8.91
C LEU A 97 0.82 3.69 10.16
N GLU A 98 -0.13 4.61 10.13
CA GLU A 98 -1.20 4.70 11.12
C GLU A 98 -2.40 3.87 10.64
N ILE A 99 -2.61 2.72 11.27
CA ILE A 99 -3.69 1.79 10.89
C ILE A 99 -5.04 2.36 11.35
N THR A 100 -5.96 2.56 10.41
CA THR A 100 -7.31 3.05 10.68
C THR A 100 -8.33 1.93 10.72
N GLU A 101 -8.19 0.90 9.87
CA GLU A 101 -9.13 -0.22 9.79
C GLU A 101 -8.41 -1.53 9.44
N ILE A 102 -8.92 -2.67 9.95
CA ILE A 102 -8.48 -4.00 9.53
C ILE A 102 -9.55 -4.58 8.62
N LEU A 103 -9.28 -4.64 7.32
CA LEU A 103 -10.22 -5.09 6.30
C LEU A 103 -10.40 -6.61 6.30
N VAL A 104 -9.31 -7.35 6.53
CA VAL A 104 -9.30 -8.81 6.53
C VAL A 104 -8.34 -9.33 7.58
N ARG A 105 -8.82 -10.18 8.48
CA ARG A 105 -7.97 -10.93 9.41
C ARG A 105 -8.07 -12.43 9.10
N ARG A 106 -6.95 -13.09 8.82
CA ARG A 106 -6.90 -14.56 8.79
C ARG A 106 -6.44 -15.07 10.14
N GLY A 107 -7.27 -15.90 10.79
CA GLY A 107 -6.87 -16.65 11.99
C GLY A 107 -5.88 -17.76 11.66
N LYS A 108 -5.24 -18.36 12.69
CA LYS A 108 -4.38 -19.55 12.55
C LYS A 108 -5.06 -20.72 11.81
N ASP A 109 -6.40 -20.73 11.78
CA ASP A 109 -7.23 -21.79 11.21
C ASP A 109 -7.82 -21.45 9.82
N GLY A 110 -7.35 -20.38 9.17
CA GLY A 110 -7.72 -20.04 7.78
C GLY A 110 -9.06 -19.31 7.60
N ASN A 111 -9.84 -19.10 8.66
CA ASN A 111 -11.08 -18.31 8.59
C ASN A 111 -10.80 -16.80 8.42
N ILE A 112 -11.60 -16.17 7.54
CA ILE A 112 -11.58 -14.74 7.24
C ILE A 112 -12.57 -14.03 8.16
N ASP A 113 -12.08 -13.22 9.08
CA ASP A 113 -12.91 -12.29 9.86
C ASP A 113 -12.81 -10.89 9.24
N LYS A 114 -13.96 -10.31 8.88
CA LYS A 114 -14.04 -8.92 8.39
C LYS A 114 -14.15 -8.03 9.63
N GLY A 115 -13.00 -7.53 10.09
CA GLY A 115 -12.90 -6.77 11.33
C GLY A 115 -13.68 -5.46 11.28
N ARG A 116 -14.89 -5.42 11.83
CA ARG A 116 -15.57 -4.15 12.13
C ARG A 116 -15.01 -3.62 13.45
N ASN A 117 -14.19 -2.57 13.40
CA ASN A 117 -13.90 -1.76 14.59
C ASN A 117 -15.18 -1.01 14.99
N ARG A 118 -15.92 -1.55 15.96
CA ARG A 118 -16.92 -0.77 16.69
C ARG A 118 -16.19 0.02 17.77
N SER A 119 -15.94 1.29 17.51
CA SER A 119 -15.61 2.25 18.55
C SER A 119 -16.87 2.42 19.43
N THR A 120 -16.83 1.88 20.65
CA THR A 120 -17.70 2.27 21.76
C THR A 120 -17.00 3.29 22.62
#